data_AF-A0A930EEW3-F1
#
_entry.id   AF-A0A930EEW3-F1
#
_cell.length_a   1.000
_cell.length_b   1.000
_cell.length_c   1.000
_cell.angle_alpha   90.00
_cell.angle_beta   90.00
_cell.angle_gamma   90.00
#
_symmetry.space_group_name_H-M   'P 1'
#
loop_
_entity.id
_entity.type
_entity.pdbx_description
1 polymer ?
#
loop_
_entity_poly.entity_id
_entity_poly.type
_entity_poly.pdbx_seq_one_letter_code
_entity_poly.pdbx_strand_id
1 'polypeptide(L)'
;AGTMYSKSGFTGGRYDSIKINLPKNKKAAKPSVIYYGDTKKKTTKFYQLKNLDKKDAYTVFGGSNHPMYTVKTPTESNRRLLLIKDSYANSVIPMLAQHYREIVVVDPRYYFDNVDDLIASEGITDVLFLYNANTFFADDSLSMMFQ
;
A
#
# COMPACT_ATOMS: atom_id res chain seq x y z
N ALA A 1 19.26 -2.13 7.34
CA ALA A 1 19.97 -1.06 6.63
C ALA A 1 19.03 -0.46 5.58
N GLY A 2 18.50 0.74 5.78
CA GLY A 2 17.45 1.31 4.92
C GLY A 2 17.94 2.08 3.68
N THR A 3 17.03 2.85 3.07
CA THR A 3 17.32 3.70 1.92
C THR A 3 18.40 4.75 2.21
N MET A 4 18.37 5.37 3.39
CA MET A 4 19.37 6.37 3.80
C MET A 4 20.78 5.80 3.93
N TYR A 5 20.90 4.60 4.50
CA TYR A 5 22.17 3.85 4.52
C TYR A 5 22.71 3.64 3.10
N SER A 6 21.83 3.24 2.17
CA SER A 6 22.22 2.96 0.78
C SER A 6 22.59 4.23 0.00
N LYS A 7 21.94 5.37 0.29
CA LYS A 7 22.21 6.65 -0.36
C LYS A 7 23.43 7.38 0.19
N SER A 8 23.66 7.29 1.51
CA SER A 8 24.77 8.00 2.17
C SER A 8 26.09 7.22 2.12
N GLY A 9 26.06 5.90 1.96
CA GLY A 9 27.23 5.04 2.09
C GLY A 9 27.79 4.95 3.52
N PHE A 10 27.14 5.59 4.49
CA PHE A 10 27.58 5.61 5.87
C PHE A 10 27.19 4.32 6.58
N THR A 11 28.19 3.62 7.11
CA THR A 11 28.03 2.31 7.74
C THR A 11 28.01 2.35 9.27
N GLY A 12 28.35 3.50 9.87
CA GLY A 12 28.22 3.72 11.30
C GLY A 12 26.77 4.00 11.72
N GLY A 13 26.39 3.64 12.95
CA GLY A 13 25.12 4.07 13.53
C GLY A 13 24.29 2.96 14.16
N ARG A 14 23.15 3.36 14.72
CA ARG A 14 22.16 2.47 15.33
C ARG A 14 21.13 2.04 14.29
N TYR A 15 20.65 0.80 14.40
CA TYR A 15 19.53 0.33 13.60
C TYR A 15 18.22 0.97 14.06
N ASP A 16 17.37 1.33 13.10
CA ASP A 16 16.00 1.75 13.35
C ASP A 16 15.11 0.56 13.75
N SER A 17 14.03 0.85 14.46
CA SER A 17 12.99 -0.13 14.81
C SER A 17 11.73 0.10 13.99
N ILE A 18 11.18 -0.97 13.41
CA ILE A 18 9.88 -0.94 12.74
C ILE A 18 8.80 -1.41 13.71
N LYS A 19 7.78 -0.59 13.91
CA LYS A 19 6.57 -0.95 14.67
C LYS A 19 5.45 -1.27 13.70
N ILE A 20 4.84 -2.44 13.86
CA ILE A 20 3.66 -2.88 13.08
C ILE A 20 2.42 -2.91 13.96
N ASN A 21 1.28 -2.55 13.40
CA ASN A 21 0.01 -2.56 14.12
C ASN A 21 -0.72 -3.88 13.88
N LEU A 22 -0.81 -4.72 14.92
CA LEU A 22 -1.52 -5.99 14.86
C LEU A 22 -2.88 -5.88 15.56
N PRO A 23 -3.94 -6.54 15.03
CA PRO A 23 -5.23 -6.57 15.69
C PRO A 23 -5.10 -7.19 17.09
N LYS A 24 -5.74 -6.56 18.09
CA LYS A 24 -5.71 -6.99 19.49
C LYS A 24 -6.22 -8.43 19.68
N ASN A 25 -7.20 -8.86 18.87
CA ASN A 25 -7.75 -10.21 18.90
C ASN A 25 -7.58 -10.92 17.55
N LYS A 26 -6.51 -11.71 17.42
CA LYS A 26 -6.18 -12.46 16.20
C LYS A 26 -7.18 -13.58 15.86
N LYS A 27 -7.96 -14.07 16.82
CA LYS A 27 -8.89 -15.20 16.63
C LYS A 27 -10.31 -14.76 16.24
N ALA A 28 -10.73 -13.56 16.64
CA ALA A 28 -12.07 -13.04 16.35
C ALA A 28 -12.13 -12.16 15.09
N ALA A 29 -11.00 -11.64 14.61
CA ALA A 29 -10.97 -10.79 13.42
C ALA A 29 -11.11 -11.63 12.14
N LYS A 30 -12.21 -11.45 11.41
CA LYS A 30 -12.30 -11.94 10.03
C LYS A 30 -11.14 -11.32 9.21
N PRO A 31 -10.38 -12.11 8.44
CA PRO A 31 -9.24 -11.57 7.71
C PRO A 31 -9.70 -10.70 6.53
N SER A 32 -8.95 -9.63 6.25
CA SER A 32 -9.02 -8.99 4.94
C SER A 32 -8.34 -9.87 3.89
N VAL A 33 -8.78 -9.77 2.64
CA VAL A 33 -8.20 -10.46 1.49
C VAL A 33 -7.56 -9.43 0.58
N ILE A 34 -6.27 -9.60 0.34
CA ILE A 34 -5.49 -8.77 -0.58
C ILE A 34 -5.29 -9.55 -1.87
N TYR A 35 -5.61 -8.95 -3.01
CA TYR A 35 -5.42 -9.52 -4.33
C TYR A 35 -4.52 -8.63 -5.18
N TYR A 36 -3.38 -9.18 -5.61
CA TYR A 36 -2.44 -8.51 -6.49
C TYR A 36 -2.77 -8.88 -7.95
N GLY A 37 -3.20 -7.90 -8.74
CA GLY A 37 -3.70 -8.13 -10.10
C GLY A 37 -2.62 -8.64 -11.05
N ASP A 38 -1.42 -8.10 -10.94
CA ASP A 38 -0.24 -8.42 -11.76
C ASP A 38 0.24 -9.87 -11.60
N THR A 39 0.36 -10.35 -10.36
CA THR A 39 0.85 -11.69 -10.03
C THR A 39 -0.26 -12.71 -9.85
N LYS A 40 -1.52 -12.27 -9.90
CA LYS A 40 -2.73 -13.06 -9.61
C LYS A 40 -2.69 -13.75 -8.23
N LYS A 41 -1.92 -13.22 -7.28
CA LYS A 41 -1.76 -13.79 -5.94
C LYS A 41 -2.79 -13.23 -4.97
N LYS A 42 -3.27 -14.10 -4.07
CA LYS A 42 -4.14 -13.73 -2.95
C LYS A 42 -3.44 -14.00 -1.62
N THR A 43 -3.63 -13.11 -0.65
CA THR A 43 -3.11 -13.27 0.71
C THR A 43 -4.05 -12.63 1.71
N THR A 44 -3.98 -13.09 2.97
CA THR A 44 -4.68 -12.46 4.10
C THR A 44 -3.72 -11.68 5.01
N LYS A 45 -2.45 -11.57 4.61
CA LYS A 45 -1.37 -10.98 5.40
C LYS A 45 -1.00 -9.61 4.85
N PHE A 46 -1.28 -8.57 5.64
CA PHE A 46 -0.76 -7.21 5.39
C PHE A 46 0.76 -7.12 5.59
N TYR A 47 1.27 -7.92 6.54
CA TYR A 47 2.68 -7.87 6.94
C TYR A 47 3.45 -9.11 6.45
N GLN A 48 4.46 -8.88 5.62
CA GLN A 48 5.39 -9.90 5.14
C GLN A 48 6.56 -10.02 6.12
N LEU A 49 6.32 -10.62 7.29
CA LEU A 49 7.29 -10.63 8.41
C LEU A 49 8.68 -11.20 8.04
N LYS A 50 8.75 -12.10 7.05
CA LYS A 50 10.02 -12.64 6.53
C LYS A 50 10.91 -11.59 5.86
N ASN A 51 10.38 -10.40 5.57
CA ASN A 51 11.13 -9.31 4.98
C ASN A 51 11.89 -8.48 6.03
N LEU A 52 11.64 -8.67 7.33
CA LEU A 52 12.33 -7.95 8.40
C LEU A 52 13.85 -8.25 8.44
N ASP A 53 14.25 -9.45 8.01
CA ASP A 53 15.66 -9.87 7.94
C ASP A 53 16.35 -9.44 6.65
N LYS A 54 15.63 -8.80 5.72
CA LYS A 54 16.19 -8.32 4.45
C LYS A 54 16.78 -6.92 4.60
N LYS A 55 17.64 -6.56 3.65
CA LYS A 55 18.17 -5.19 3.54
C LYS A 55 17.03 -4.17 3.54
N ASP A 56 16.04 -4.37 2.67
CA ASP A 56 14.84 -3.52 2.62
C ASP A 56 13.73 -4.05 3.54
N ALA A 57 13.90 -3.83 4.85
CA ALA A 57 12.94 -4.24 5.86
C ALA A 57 11.58 -3.53 5.72
N TYR A 58 11.50 -2.39 5.01
CA TYR A 58 10.23 -1.67 4.81
C TYR A 58 9.23 -2.45 3.95
N THR A 59 9.72 -3.36 3.10
CA THR A 59 8.88 -4.32 2.36
C THR A 59 8.09 -5.28 3.25
N VAL A 60 8.23 -5.21 4.58
CA VAL A 60 7.28 -5.81 5.51
C VAL A 60 5.85 -5.32 5.25
N PHE A 61 5.66 -4.08 4.82
CA PHE A 61 4.36 -3.53 4.45
C PHE A 61 4.03 -3.85 2.98
N GLY A 62 3.12 -4.79 2.75
CA GLY A 62 2.60 -5.08 1.40
C GLY A 62 3.55 -5.83 0.45
N GLY A 63 4.84 -5.95 0.77
CA GLY A 63 5.80 -6.70 -0.04
C GLY A 63 6.48 -5.85 -1.11
N SER A 64 6.36 -6.28 -2.36
CA SER A 64 6.92 -5.62 -3.55
C SER A 64 6.04 -4.49 -4.06
N ASN A 65 6.55 -3.73 -5.04
CA ASN A 65 5.73 -2.78 -5.79
C ASN A 65 4.78 -3.54 -6.71
N HIS A 66 3.52 -3.09 -6.74
CA HIS A 66 2.47 -3.63 -7.59
C HIS A 66 1.75 -2.45 -8.25
N PRO A 67 1.46 -2.51 -9.56
CA PRO A 67 0.73 -1.43 -10.26
C PRO A 67 -0.64 -1.17 -9.64
N MET A 68 -1.35 -2.26 -9.37
CA MET A 68 -2.67 -2.26 -8.78
C MET A 68 -2.87 -3.50 -7.92
N TYR A 69 -3.54 -3.32 -6.78
CA TYR A 69 -4.05 -4.43 -5.98
C TYR A 69 -5.28 -4.00 -5.19
N THR A 70 -6.11 -4.96 -4.82
CA THR A 70 -7.33 -4.70 -4.04
C THR A 70 -7.23 -5.29 -2.65
N VAL A 71 -7.82 -4.61 -1.67
CA VAL A 71 -7.95 -5.06 -0.29
C VAL A 71 -9.43 -5.12 0.05
N LYS A 72 -9.99 -6.33 0.10
CA LYS A 72 -11.36 -6.58 0.55
C LYS A 72 -11.37 -6.83 2.05
N THR A 73 -12.19 -6.12 2.78
CA THR A 73 -12.19 -6.13 4.24
C THR A 73 -13.52 -6.68 4.77
N PRO A 74 -13.54 -7.17 6.02
CA PRO A 74 -14.77 -7.70 6.63
C PRO A 74 -15.70 -6.63 7.20
N THR A 75 -15.42 -5.34 7.01
CA THR A 75 -16.25 -4.27 7.57
C THR A 75 -17.61 -4.21 6.89
N GLU A 76 -18.64 -3.78 7.62
CA GLU A 76 -20.01 -3.59 7.11
C GLU A 76 -20.21 -2.22 6.44
N SER A 77 -19.14 -1.42 6.33
CA SER A 77 -19.15 -0.19 5.53
C SER A 77 -19.50 -0.50 4.08
N ASN A 78 -20.13 0.45 3.39
CA ASN A 78 -20.32 0.40 1.94
C ASN A 78 -19.28 1.25 1.18
N ARG A 79 -18.36 1.89 1.90
CA ARG A 79 -17.36 2.79 1.31
C ARG A 79 -16.27 2.01 0.58
N ARG A 80 -15.89 2.49 -0.60
CA ARG A 80 -14.84 1.95 -1.46
C ARG A 80 -13.83 3.04 -1.76
N LEU A 81 -12.57 2.79 -1.40
CA LEU A 81 -11.50 3.76 -1.52
C LEU A 81 -10.63 3.47 -2.73
N LEU A 82 -10.41 4.46 -3.60
CA LEU A 82 -9.27 4.48 -4.49
C LEU A 82 -8.10 5.19 -3.79
N LEU A 83 -7.04 4.45 -3.52
CA LEU A 83 -5.81 4.94 -2.91
C LEU A 83 -4.73 5.07 -3.98
N ILE A 84 -4.42 6.31 -4.35
CA ILE A 84 -3.31 6.65 -5.25
C ILE A 84 -2.12 6.97 -4.37
N LYS A 85 -1.00 6.26 -4.56
CA LYS A 85 0.08 6.26 -3.56
C LYS A 85 1.49 6.13 -4.10
N ASP A 86 2.45 6.49 -3.24
CA ASP A 86 3.85 6.06 -3.33
C ASP A 86 4.20 5.02 -2.23
N SER A 87 5.48 4.70 -2.02
CA SER A 87 5.87 3.75 -0.98
C SER A 87 5.49 4.18 0.44
N TYR A 88 5.26 5.47 0.72
CA TYR A 88 4.92 5.99 2.05
C TYR A 88 3.57 5.44 2.56
N ALA A 89 2.61 5.26 1.66
CA ALA A 89 1.27 4.78 2.02
C ALA A 89 1.25 3.31 2.48
N ASN A 90 2.24 2.50 2.12
CA ASN A 90 2.23 1.05 2.38
C ASN A 90 2.01 0.74 3.87
N SER A 91 2.59 1.53 4.78
CA SER A 91 2.41 1.38 6.22
C SER A 91 1.04 1.82 6.76
N VAL A 92 0.29 2.63 6.01
CA VAL A 92 -1.00 3.21 6.42
C VAL A 92 -2.19 2.35 5.99
N ILE A 93 -2.04 1.55 4.93
CA ILE A 93 -3.09 0.69 4.37
C ILE A 93 -3.76 -0.23 5.41
N PRO A 94 -3.03 -0.90 6.34
CA PRO A 94 -3.67 -1.73 7.36
C PRO A 94 -4.62 -0.96 8.29
N MET A 95 -4.39 0.35 8.47
CA MET A 95 -5.28 1.22 9.26
C MET A 95 -6.52 1.60 8.44
N LEU A 96 -6.37 1.93 7.17
CA LEU A 96 -7.49 2.23 6.27
C LEU A 96 -8.44 1.03 6.10
N ALA A 97 -7.91 -0.18 6.10
CA ALA A 97 -8.68 -1.42 5.95
C ALA A 97 -9.75 -1.63 7.04
N GLN A 98 -9.72 -0.87 8.13
CA GLN A 98 -10.74 -0.92 9.18
C GLN A 98 -12.01 -0.11 8.82
N HIS A 99 -11.92 0.80 7.86
CA HIS A 99 -12.96 1.80 7.57
C HIS A 99 -13.65 1.63 6.21
N TYR A 100 -12.98 0.96 5.26
CA TYR A 100 -13.45 0.79 3.89
C TYR A 100 -13.69 -0.68 3.58
N ARG A 101 -14.79 -0.98 2.89
CA ARG A 101 -15.15 -2.33 2.43
C ARG A 101 -14.13 -2.88 1.46
N GLU A 102 -13.69 -2.00 0.58
CA GLU A 102 -12.73 -2.28 -0.47
C GLU A 102 -11.78 -1.09 -0.60
N ILE A 103 -10.50 -1.38 -0.73
CA ILE A 103 -9.47 -0.40 -1.05
C ILE A 103 -8.81 -0.87 -2.33
N VAL A 104 -8.97 -0.11 -3.40
CA VAL A 104 -8.23 -0.26 -4.65
C VAL A 104 -6.98 0.59 -4.54
N VAL A 105 -5.81 -0.04 -4.52
CA VAL A 105 -4.53 0.65 -4.38
C VAL A 105 -3.85 0.72 -5.73
N VAL A 106 -3.48 1.93 -6.15
CA VAL A 106 -2.82 2.22 -7.42
C VAL A 106 -1.51 2.95 -7.16
N ASP A 107 -0.44 2.47 -7.80
CA ASP A 107 0.86 3.14 -7.84
C ASP A 107 1.04 3.72 -9.25
N PRO A 108 0.92 5.05 -9.45
CA PRO A 108 0.84 5.65 -10.79
C PRO A 108 2.13 5.48 -11.59
N ARG A 109 3.26 5.17 -10.94
CA ARG A 109 4.54 4.88 -11.62
C ARG A 109 4.47 3.63 -12.49
N TYR A 110 3.48 2.76 -12.26
CA TYR A 110 3.36 1.47 -12.94
C TYR A 110 1.96 1.21 -13.50
N TYR A 111 0.99 2.08 -13.22
CA TYR A 111 -0.40 1.94 -13.66
C TYR A 111 -0.66 2.88 -14.84
N PHE A 112 -1.07 2.31 -15.97
CA PHE A 112 -1.24 3.03 -17.24
C PHE A 112 -2.66 2.88 -17.82
N ASP A 113 -3.56 2.23 -17.10
CA ASP A 113 -4.96 2.11 -17.51
C ASP A 113 -5.74 3.37 -17.11
N ASN A 114 -6.95 3.53 -17.66
CA ASN A 114 -7.79 4.70 -17.42
C ASN A 114 -8.37 4.68 -15.99
N VAL A 115 -8.13 5.75 -15.23
CA VAL A 115 -8.57 5.88 -13.84
C VAL A 115 -10.08 6.14 -13.69
N ASP A 116 -10.71 6.81 -14.65
CA ASP A 116 -12.16 7.05 -14.64
C ASP A 116 -12.94 5.75 -14.84
N ASP A 117 -12.47 4.90 -15.76
CA ASP A 117 -13.02 3.55 -15.96
C ASP A 117 -12.84 2.70 -14.69
N LEU A 118 -11.71 2.83 -14.01
CA LEU A 118 -11.47 2.16 -12.73
C LEU A 118 -12.45 2.65 -11.64
N ILE A 119 -12.65 3.97 -11.54
CA ILE A 119 -13.58 4.58 -10.59
C ILE A 119 -15.01 4.07 -10.83
N ALA A 120 -15.44 4.05 -12.09
CA ALA A 120 -16.77 3.60 -12.48
C ALA A 120 -16.97 2.09 -12.25
N SER A 121 -16.02 1.26 -12.69
CA SER A 121 -16.14 -0.20 -12.62
C SER A 121 -16.06 -0.75 -11.19
N GLU A 122 -15.20 -0.17 -10.35
CA GLU A 122 -15.05 -0.59 -8.95
C GLU A 122 -16.05 0.10 -8.01
N GLY A 123 -16.84 1.06 -8.49
CA GLY A 123 -17.85 1.78 -7.72
C GLY A 123 -17.23 2.60 -6.57
N ILE A 124 -16.13 3.28 -6.87
CA ILE A 124 -15.34 4.05 -5.89
C ILE A 124 -16.19 5.19 -5.30
N THR A 125 -16.18 5.31 -3.98
CA THR A 125 -16.91 6.36 -3.24
C THR A 125 -15.99 7.46 -2.73
N ASP A 126 -14.72 7.13 -2.50
CA ASP A 126 -13.73 8.02 -1.92
C ASP A 126 -12.41 7.88 -2.69
N VAL A 127 -11.73 8.99 -2.94
CA VAL A 127 -10.40 9.01 -3.55
C VAL A 127 -9.43 9.64 -2.56
N LEU A 128 -8.29 8.98 -2.31
CA LEU A 128 -7.23 9.49 -1.44
C LEU A 128 -5.88 9.43 -2.17
N PHE A 129 -5.21 10.57 -2.23
CA PHE A 129 -3.81 10.66 -2.61
C PHE A 129 -2.95 10.62 -1.34
N LEU A 130 -2.07 9.63 -1.23
CA LEU A 130 -1.19 9.49 -0.06
C LEU A 130 0.26 9.36 -0.51
N TYR A 131 0.97 10.49 -0.42
CA TYR A 131 2.34 10.66 -0.89
C TYR A 131 3.24 11.26 0.19
N ASN A 132 4.54 10.99 0.07
CA ASN A 132 5.52 11.88 0.65
C ASN A 132 5.51 13.24 -0.09
N ALA A 133 5.66 14.36 0.62
CA ALA A 133 5.62 15.68 -0.01
C ALA A 133 6.68 15.83 -1.12
N ASN A 134 7.91 15.34 -0.89
CA ASN A 134 8.98 15.47 -1.88
C ASN A 134 8.75 14.61 -3.12
N THR A 135 8.14 13.43 -2.97
CA THR A 135 7.79 12.58 -4.12
C THR A 135 6.62 13.17 -4.88
N PHE A 136 5.62 13.71 -4.20
CA PHE A 136 4.47 14.37 -4.82
C PHE A 136 4.90 15.52 -5.76
N PHE A 137 5.82 16.38 -5.32
CA PHE A 137 6.31 17.49 -6.15
C PHE A 137 7.18 17.06 -7.35
N ALA A 138 7.72 15.85 -7.32
CA ALA A 138 8.64 15.35 -8.34
C ALA A 138 8.06 14.23 -9.22
N ASP A 139 6.82 13.81 -8.98
CA ASP A 139 6.20 12.67 -9.66
C ASP A 139 5.36 13.13 -10.85
N ASP A 140 5.95 13.04 -12.05
CA ASP A 140 5.26 13.30 -13.31
C ASP A 140 4.23 12.21 -13.65
N SER A 141 4.32 11.02 -13.04
CA SER A 141 3.44 9.88 -13.34
C SER A 141 1.99 10.17 -12.96
N LEU A 142 1.78 10.97 -11.91
CA LEU A 142 0.45 11.44 -11.53
C LEU A 142 -0.21 12.22 -12.65
N SER A 143 0.55 13.11 -13.32
CA SER A 143 0.00 13.92 -14.41
C SER A 143 -0.43 13.07 -15.61
N MET A 144 0.34 12.02 -15.93
CA MET A 144 0.04 11.11 -17.04
C MET A 144 -1.19 10.24 -16.78
N MET A 145 -1.47 9.90 -15.53
CA MET A 145 -2.61 9.05 -15.16
C MET A 145 -3.97 9.76 -15.33
N PHE A 146 -3.99 11.10 -15.34
CA PHE A 146 -5.20 11.92 -15.50
C PHE A 146 -5.28 12.64 -16.85
N GLN A 147 -4.43 12.28 -17.81
CA GLN A 147 -4.50 12.74 -19.20
C GLN A 147 -5.34 11.79 -20.04
#